data_AF-A0A2W4L8S1-F1
#
_entry.id   AF-A0A2W4L8S1-F1
#
_cell.length_a   1.000
_cell.length_b   1.000
_cell.length_c   1.000
_cell.angle_alpha   90.00
_cell.angle_beta   90.00
_cell.angle_gamma   90.00
#
_symmetry.space_group_name_H-M   'P 1'
#
loop_
_entity.id
_entity.type
_entity.pdbx_description
1 polymer ?
#
loop_
_entity_poly.entity_id
_entity_poly.type
_entity_poly.pdbx_seq_one_letter_code
_entity_poly.pdbx_strand_id
1 'polypeptide(L)'
;MTTVKIRPVVEPTALYCRYENNYEPQPVYINLDLADGALYADYRATNDTPMRVWLGQVRAWKIPPLVADAANELLKDIAPLAQRILDGSSIEVNPRTGDRVGVLDDDAMAAEWEIYEIIENWHEDPTVSVVEEISVGEWYSGGDDPCDELGLTAETSDEDLPAIAAKIEKDIRTAAGAVVVVTGAEEWVRARRDEMRDELRNELMQVTADLGAQRARRDELVRRLYACGDSTRAIAKLIGTSHTQIRRIIG
;
A
#
# COMPACT_ATOMS: atom_id res chain seq x y z
N MET A 1 31.87 -24.94 22.06
CA MET A 1 31.44 -24.87 20.64
C MET A 1 30.13 -24.12 20.62
N THR A 2 30.05 -23.07 19.81
CA THR A 2 28.81 -22.31 19.62
C THR A 2 27.96 -23.07 18.60
N THR A 3 26.67 -23.23 18.89
CA THR A 3 25.74 -23.93 18.00
C THR A 3 24.82 -22.92 17.34
N VAL A 4 24.47 -23.16 16.09
CA VAL A 4 23.48 -22.38 15.34
C VAL A 4 22.13 -22.41 16.05
N LYS A 5 21.51 -21.24 16.16
CA LYS A 5 20.20 -21.03 16.78
C LYS A 5 19.30 -20.32 15.78
N ILE A 6 18.33 -21.05 15.25
CA ILE A 6 17.28 -20.47 14.40
C ILE A 6 16.43 -19.55 15.26
N ARG A 7 16.27 -18.29 14.84
CA ARG A 7 15.21 -17.40 15.34
C ARG A 7 14.06 -17.46 14.34
N PRO A 8 12.92 -18.08 14.71
CA PRO A 8 11.84 -18.30 13.78
C PRO A 8 11.16 -16.99 13.41
N VAL A 9 10.68 -16.93 12.17
CA VAL A 9 9.77 -15.89 11.69
C VAL A 9 8.37 -16.22 12.21
N VAL A 10 7.73 -15.28 12.91
CA VAL A 10 6.47 -15.52 13.61
C VAL A 10 5.27 -15.00 12.82
N GLU A 11 5.29 -13.74 12.41
CA GLU A 11 4.16 -13.15 11.68
C GLU A 11 4.23 -13.53 10.19
N PRO A 12 3.12 -13.96 9.55
CA PRO A 12 3.12 -14.43 8.17
C PRO A 12 3.76 -13.47 7.16
N THR A 13 3.64 -12.16 7.41
CA THR A 13 4.15 -11.08 6.55
C THR A 13 5.37 -10.36 7.14
N ALA A 14 6.03 -10.91 8.17
CA ALA A 14 7.11 -10.23 8.91
C ALA A 14 8.29 -9.77 8.04
N LEU A 15 8.55 -10.49 6.94
CA LEU A 15 9.64 -10.19 6.02
C LEU A 15 9.27 -9.16 4.95
N TYR A 16 8.00 -8.73 4.90
CA TYR A 16 7.58 -7.67 4.02
C TYR A 16 7.59 -6.33 4.74
N CYS A 17 8.32 -5.36 4.19
CA CYS A 17 8.27 -3.98 4.60
C CYS A 17 8.45 -3.09 3.37
N ARG A 18 7.62 -2.06 3.22
CA ARG A 18 7.86 -0.98 2.26
C ARG A 18 7.66 0.34 2.97
N TYR A 19 8.73 1.14 3.05
CA TYR A 19 8.63 2.47 3.63
C TYR A 19 7.85 3.41 2.72
N GLU A 20 7.18 4.37 3.35
CA GLU A 20 6.52 5.48 2.67
C GLU A 20 7.52 6.20 1.75
N ASN A 21 7.13 6.44 0.49
CA ASN A 21 7.94 7.01 -0.60
C ASN A 21 9.02 6.11 -1.23
N ASN A 22 9.14 4.84 -0.84
CA ASN A 22 9.97 3.88 -1.57
C ASN A 22 9.14 3.20 -2.67
N TYR A 23 9.71 3.15 -3.89
CA TYR A 23 9.10 2.46 -5.03
C TYR A 23 9.11 0.93 -4.87
N GLU A 24 10.13 0.39 -4.20
CA GLU A 24 10.30 -1.04 -3.99
C GLU A 24 10.26 -1.40 -2.49
N PRO A 25 9.78 -2.61 -2.14
CA PRO A 25 9.93 -3.15 -0.80
C PRO A 25 11.38 -3.19 -0.33
N GLN A 26 11.59 -3.15 0.98
CA GLN A 26 12.91 -3.30 1.59
C GLN A 26 13.50 -4.68 1.29
N PRO A 27 14.80 -4.76 0.98
CA PRO A 27 15.43 -6.03 0.65
C PRO A 27 15.51 -6.92 1.90
N VAL A 28 15.25 -8.22 1.72
CA VAL A 28 15.22 -9.22 2.79
C VAL A 28 16.49 -10.05 2.76
N TYR A 29 17.00 -10.40 3.93
CA TYR A 29 18.20 -11.21 4.08
C TYR A 29 18.01 -12.28 5.15
N ILE A 30 18.57 -13.45 4.90
CA ILE A 30 18.97 -14.39 5.96
C ILE A 30 20.32 -13.93 6.49
N ASN A 31 20.46 -13.93 7.82
CA ASN A 31 21.65 -13.49 8.52
C ASN A 31 22.15 -14.59 9.45
N LEU A 32 23.45 -14.87 9.42
CA LEU A 32 24.16 -15.70 10.40
C LEU A 32 25.15 -14.82 11.18
N ASP A 33 24.92 -14.64 12.47
CA ASP A 33 25.84 -13.94 13.36
C ASP A 33 26.93 -14.91 13.87
N LEU A 34 28.18 -14.67 13.46
CA LEU A 34 29.31 -15.55 13.81
C LEU A 34 29.71 -15.45 15.30
N ALA A 35 29.26 -14.40 16.01
CA ALA A 35 29.60 -14.22 17.42
C ALA A 35 28.75 -15.09 18.35
N ASP A 36 27.45 -15.27 18.05
CA ASP A 36 26.50 -15.97 18.91
C ASP A 36 25.79 -17.17 18.26
N GLY A 37 26.00 -17.37 16.96
CA GLY A 37 25.40 -18.44 16.15
C GLY A 37 23.94 -18.18 15.78
N ALA A 38 23.42 -16.96 15.91
CA ALA A 38 22.03 -16.67 15.54
C ALA A 38 21.83 -16.73 14.03
N LEU A 39 20.86 -17.54 13.58
CA LEU A 39 20.42 -17.65 12.19
C LEU A 39 18.98 -17.14 12.09
N TYR A 40 18.75 -16.08 11.31
CA TYR A 40 17.46 -15.39 11.26
C TYR A 40 17.22 -14.69 9.94
N ALA A 41 15.96 -14.51 9.55
CA ALA A 41 15.58 -13.69 8.40
C ALA A 41 15.01 -12.35 8.86
N ASP A 42 15.39 -11.26 8.19
CA ASP A 42 14.86 -9.93 8.44
C ASP A 42 14.97 -9.04 7.20
N TYR A 43 14.11 -8.03 7.10
CA TYR A 43 14.26 -6.99 6.09
C TYR A 43 15.32 -5.97 6.54
N ARG A 44 15.99 -5.35 5.58
CA ARG A 44 16.97 -4.31 5.86
C ARG A 44 16.30 -2.94 5.81
N ALA A 45 16.35 -2.23 6.94
CA ALA A 45 15.78 -0.89 7.06
C ALA A 45 16.52 0.21 6.27
N THR A 46 17.73 -0.06 5.79
CA THR A 46 18.54 0.89 5.02
C THR A 46 19.13 0.24 3.78
N ASN A 47 19.43 1.04 2.77
CA ASN A 47 20.11 0.57 1.55
C ASN A 47 21.62 0.32 1.78
N ASP A 48 22.18 0.83 2.89
CA ASP A 48 23.58 0.63 3.23
C ASP A 48 23.86 -0.78 3.74
N THR A 49 25.12 -1.21 3.66
CA THR A 49 25.55 -2.47 4.27
C THR A 49 25.90 -2.26 5.74
N PRO A 50 25.20 -2.90 6.69
CA PRO A 50 25.55 -2.80 8.10
C PRO A 50 27.01 -3.15 8.33
N MET A 51 27.69 -2.39 9.18
CA MET A 51 29.13 -2.53 9.40
C MET A 51 29.55 -3.97 9.75
N ARG A 52 28.74 -4.69 10.53
CA ARG A 52 29.00 -6.09 10.90
C ARG A 52 28.92 -7.04 9.70
N VAL A 53 28.02 -6.76 8.75
CA VAL A 53 27.93 -7.50 7.48
C VAL A 53 29.11 -7.16 6.58
N TRP A 54 29.46 -5.86 6.45
CA TRP A 54 30.65 -5.42 5.72
C TRP A 54 31.88 -6.17 6.23
N LEU A 55 32.09 -6.17 7.55
CA LEU A 55 33.26 -6.78 8.19
C LEU A 55 33.20 -8.31 8.25
N GLY A 56 32.18 -8.93 7.63
CA GLY A 56 32.03 -10.39 7.58
C GLY A 56 31.71 -11.03 8.93
N GLN A 57 31.43 -10.25 9.99
CA GLN A 57 31.04 -10.76 11.30
C GLN A 57 29.62 -11.33 11.30
N VAL A 58 28.79 -10.87 10.36
CA VAL A 58 27.48 -11.42 10.04
C VAL A 58 27.50 -11.81 8.58
N ARG A 59 27.20 -13.07 8.26
CA ARG A 59 26.98 -13.50 6.88
C ARG A 59 25.54 -13.19 6.50
N ALA A 60 25.33 -12.64 5.32
CA ALA A 60 24.00 -12.22 4.88
C ALA A 60 23.74 -12.66 3.44
N TRP A 61 22.63 -13.36 3.22
CA TRP A 61 22.19 -13.84 1.91
C TRP A 61 20.84 -13.26 1.57
N LYS A 62 20.72 -12.64 0.39
CA LYS A 62 19.47 -11.99 -0.04
C LYS A 62 18.42 -13.06 -0.37
N ILE A 63 17.18 -12.84 0.06
CA ILE A 63 16.03 -13.69 -0.25
C ILE A 63 14.84 -12.82 -0.68
N PRO A 64 13.81 -13.36 -1.36
CA PRO A 64 12.54 -12.65 -1.54
C PRO A 64 11.83 -12.50 -0.18
N PRO A 65 10.79 -11.65 -0.08
CA PRO A 65 9.96 -11.53 1.13
C PRO A 65 9.10 -12.79 1.28
N LEU A 66 9.69 -13.88 1.77
CA LEU A 66 9.02 -15.15 1.99
C LEU A 66 7.92 -15.01 3.05
N VAL A 67 6.86 -15.81 2.90
CA VAL A 67 5.91 -16.02 4.01
C VAL A 67 6.62 -16.74 5.16
N ALA A 68 6.18 -16.52 6.40
CA ALA A 68 6.84 -17.05 7.59
C ALA A 68 7.18 -18.55 7.51
N ASP A 69 6.23 -19.38 7.07
CA ASP A 69 6.44 -20.83 6.96
C ASP A 69 7.54 -21.18 5.96
N ALA A 70 7.52 -20.57 4.78
CA ALA A 70 8.55 -20.77 3.74
C ALA A 70 9.93 -20.31 4.22
N ALA A 71 9.99 -19.15 4.90
CA ALA A 71 11.23 -18.67 5.50
C ALA A 71 11.77 -19.63 6.57
N ASN A 72 10.90 -20.17 7.42
CA ASN A 72 11.28 -21.11 8.47
C ASN A 72 11.76 -22.45 7.92
N GLU A 73 11.18 -22.95 6.82
CA GLU A 73 11.69 -24.14 6.13
C GLU A 73 13.08 -23.87 5.54
N LEU A 74 13.27 -22.77 4.82
CA LEU A 74 14.58 -22.40 4.28
C LEU A 74 15.65 -22.26 5.38
N LEU A 75 15.31 -21.65 6.53
CA LEU A 75 16.22 -21.54 7.68
C LEU A 75 16.60 -22.91 8.25
N LYS A 76 15.70 -23.90 8.25
CA LYS A 76 15.99 -25.28 8.67
C LYS A 76 16.90 -25.99 7.68
N ASP A 77 16.63 -25.84 6.38
CA ASP A 77 17.38 -26.49 5.31
C ASP A 77 18.84 -26.04 5.29
N ILE A 78 19.11 -24.76 5.50
CA ILE A 78 20.47 -24.21 5.51
C ILE A 78 21.17 -24.32 6.88
N ALA A 79 20.45 -24.63 7.96
CA ALA A 79 21.03 -24.66 9.31
C ALA A 79 22.25 -25.59 9.45
N PRO A 80 22.30 -26.79 8.83
CA PRO A 80 23.50 -27.63 8.83
C PRO A 80 24.71 -26.97 8.17
N LEU A 81 24.50 -26.25 7.06
CA LEU A 81 25.57 -25.51 6.37
C LEU A 81 26.00 -24.28 7.17
N ALA A 82 25.04 -23.57 7.78
CA ALA A 82 25.33 -22.47 8.70
C ALA A 82 26.18 -22.92 9.90
N GLN A 83 25.99 -24.16 10.36
CA GLN A 83 26.82 -24.73 11.43
C GLN A 83 28.25 -24.97 10.97
N ARG A 84 28.46 -25.49 9.73
CA ARG A 84 29.80 -25.62 9.13
C ARG A 84 30.50 -24.27 9.02
N ILE A 85 29.78 -23.24 8.57
CA ILE A 85 30.30 -21.86 8.52
C ILE A 85 30.72 -21.40 9.92
N LEU A 86 29.86 -21.59 10.92
CA LEU A 86 30.15 -21.16 12.28
C LEU A 86 31.38 -21.89 12.88
N ASP A 87 31.48 -23.19 12.65
CA ASP A 87 32.59 -24.04 13.14
C ASP A 87 33.93 -23.68 12.47
N GLY A 88 33.91 -23.33 11.18
CA GLY A 88 35.08 -22.90 10.40
C GLY A 88 35.31 -21.38 10.39
N SER A 89 34.67 -20.63 11.31
CA SER A 89 34.80 -19.17 11.39
C SER A 89 35.62 -18.66 12.58
N SER A 90 36.26 -17.52 12.40
CA SER A 90 36.93 -16.76 13.47
C SER A 90 36.64 -15.26 13.34
N ILE A 91 36.71 -14.53 14.46
CA ILE A 91 36.71 -13.06 14.46
C ILE A 91 38.11 -12.56 14.83
N GLU A 92 38.81 -12.00 13.86
CA GLU A 92 40.21 -11.57 13.98
C GLU A 92 40.35 -10.05 13.94
N VAL A 93 41.45 -9.52 14.47
CA VAL A 93 41.75 -8.09 14.39
C VAL A 93 42.58 -7.81 13.13
N ASN A 94 42.07 -6.97 12.24
CA ASN A 94 42.79 -6.52 11.07
C ASN A 94 44.02 -5.70 11.50
N PRO A 95 45.25 -6.12 11.19
CA PRO A 95 46.46 -5.45 11.68
C PRO A 95 46.69 -4.06 11.09
N ARG A 96 46.03 -3.72 9.97
CA ARG A 96 46.18 -2.43 9.29
C ARG A 96 45.17 -1.40 9.78
N THR A 97 43.93 -1.81 10.04
CA THR A 97 42.84 -0.88 10.41
C THR A 97 42.46 -0.97 11.88
N GLY A 98 42.78 -2.07 12.56
CA GLY A 98 42.35 -2.37 13.92
C GLY A 98 40.92 -2.92 14.02
N ASP A 99 40.21 -3.04 12.90
CA ASP A 99 38.82 -3.53 12.89
C ASP A 99 38.74 -5.03 13.17
N ARG A 100 37.65 -5.48 13.78
CA ARG A 100 37.36 -6.90 13.94
C ARG A 100 36.68 -7.43 12.68
N VAL A 101 37.25 -8.44 12.04
CA VAL A 101 36.78 -9.02 10.78
C VAL A 101 36.44 -10.50 10.97
N GLY A 102 35.37 -10.96 10.33
CA GLY A 102 35.05 -12.38 10.23
C GLY A 102 35.88 -13.03 9.14
N VAL A 103 36.54 -14.12 9.49
CA VAL A 103 37.37 -14.94 8.59
C VAL A 103 36.76 -16.34 8.55
N LEU A 104 36.71 -16.92 7.35
CA LEU A 104 36.23 -18.27 7.10
C LEU A 104 37.40 -19.13 6.64
N ASP A 105 37.45 -20.38 7.07
CA ASP A 105 38.31 -21.40 6.49
C ASP A 105 37.71 -21.99 5.20
N ASP A 106 38.42 -22.94 4.58
CA ASP A 106 38.02 -23.52 3.30
C ASP A 106 36.68 -24.28 3.38
N ASP A 107 36.38 -24.95 4.50
CA ASP A 107 35.10 -25.68 4.67
C ASP A 107 33.94 -24.70 4.85
N ALA A 108 34.14 -23.66 5.66
CA ALA A 108 33.17 -22.60 5.86
C ALA A 108 32.90 -21.82 4.56
N MET A 109 33.92 -21.56 3.76
CA MET A 109 33.74 -20.95 2.43
C MET A 109 32.97 -21.87 1.47
N ALA A 110 33.25 -23.17 1.47
CA ALA A 110 32.50 -24.13 0.66
C ALA A 110 31.03 -24.21 1.10
N ALA A 111 30.77 -24.28 2.40
CA ALA A 111 29.41 -24.28 2.96
C ALA A 111 28.66 -22.98 2.63
N GLU A 112 29.35 -21.83 2.62
CA GLU A 112 28.75 -20.57 2.19
C GLU A 112 28.31 -20.62 0.72
N TRP A 113 29.12 -21.18 -0.18
CA TRP A 113 28.75 -21.38 -1.58
C TRP A 113 27.55 -22.31 -1.74
N GLU A 114 27.49 -23.41 -0.98
CA GLU A 114 26.33 -24.31 -0.99
C GLU A 114 25.04 -23.59 -0.55
N ILE A 115 25.10 -22.68 0.43
CA ILE A 115 23.94 -21.85 0.81
C ILE A 115 23.52 -20.93 -0.33
N TYR A 116 24.48 -20.30 -1.02
CA TYR A 116 24.17 -19.47 -2.19
C TYR A 116 23.43 -20.26 -3.27
N GLU A 117 23.88 -21.48 -3.58
CA GLU A 117 23.21 -22.34 -4.57
C GLU A 117 21.79 -22.75 -4.14
N ILE A 118 21.57 -23.08 -2.85
CA ILE A 118 20.23 -23.38 -2.33
C ILE A 118 19.31 -22.17 -2.50
N ILE A 119 19.79 -20.98 -2.15
CA ILE A 119 18.99 -19.76 -2.22
C ILE A 119 18.70 -19.37 -3.67
N GLU A 120 19.66 -19.47 -4.59
CA GLU A 120 19.43 -19.22 -6.03
C GLU A 120 18.37 -20.17 -6.60
N ASN A 121 18.45 -21.47 -6.30
CA ASN A 121 17.43 -22.44 -6.74
C ASN A 121 16.04 -22.11 -6.18
N TRP A 122 15.96 -21.61 -4.95
CA TRP A 122 14.71 -21.14 -4.34
C TRP A 122 14.11 -19.93 -5.07
N HIS A 123 14.93 -19.02 -5.60
CA HIS A 123 14.42 -17.87 -6.37
C HIS A 123 13.77 -18.30 -7.70
N GLU A 124 14.19 -19.43 -8.27
CA GLU A 124 13.68 -19.95 -9.54
C GLU A 124 12.44 -20.86 -9.36
N ASP A 125 12.15 -21.31 -8.14
CA ASP A 125 11.04 -22.23 -7.86
C ASP A 125 9.69 -21.48 -7.76
N PRO A 126 8.75 -21.71 -8.71
CA PRO A 126 7.45 -21.03 -8.72
C PRO A 126 6.51 -21.49 -7.60
N THR A 127 6.86 -22.53 -6.84
CA THR A 127 6.07 -23.05 -5.72
C THR A 127 6.39 -22.35 -4.40
N VAL A 128 7.48 -21.57 -4.35
CA VAL A 128 7.89 -20.83 -3.16
C VAL A 128 6.87 -19.73 -2.86
N SER A 129 6.31 -19.80 -1.65
CA SER A 129 5.33 -18.83 -1.18
C SER A 129 6.00 -17.54 -0.74
N VAL A 130 5.76 -16.47 -1.49
CA VAL A 130 6.19 -15.10 -1.18
C VAL A 130 5.02 -14.27 -0.68
N VAL A 131 5.31 -13.24 0.11
CA VAL A 131 4.34 -12.22 0.46
C VAL A 131 4.12 -11.34 -0.76
N GLU A 132 2.89 -11.31 -1.27
CA GLU A 132 2.52 -10.45 -2.38
C GLU A 132 1.99 -9.11 -1.86
N GLU A 133 2.30 -8.04 -2.57
CA GLU A 133 1.68 -6.74 -2.34
C GLU A 133 0.49 -6.54 -3.28
N ILE A 134 -0.66 -6.16 -2.74
CA ILE A 134 -1.85 -5.80 -3.52
C ILE A 134 -2.21 -4.34 -3.23
N SER A 135 -2.12 -3.49 -4.25
CA SER A 135 -2.63 -2.13 -4.21
C SER A 135 -4.16 -2.14 -4.36
N VAL A 136 -4.88 -1.48 -3.44
CA VAL A 136 -6.35 -1.35 -3.52
C VAL A 136 -6.78 -0.66 -4.81
N GLY A 137 -6.04 0.37 -5.25
CA GLY A 137 -6.35 1.08 -6.48
C GLY A 137 -6.25 0.18 -7.71
N GLU A 138 -5.25 -0.69 -7.77
CA GLU A 138 -5.11 -1.67 -8.87
C GLU A 138 -6.18 -2.74 -8.80
N TRP A 139 -6.47 -3.26 -7.60
CA TRP A 139 -7.49 -4.28 -7.36
C TRP A 139 -8.86 -3.87 -7.91
N TYR A 140 -9.26 -2.61 -7.70
CA TYR A 140 -10.53 -2.08 -8.18
C TYR A 140 -10.47 -1.38 -9.55
N SER A 141 -9.30 -1.31 -10.20
CA SER A 141 -9.13 -0.57 -11.47
C SER A 141 -9.92 -1.13 -12.66
N GLY A 142 -10.30 -2.40 -12.63
CA GLY A 142 -10.97 -3.10 -13.73
C GLY A 142 -12.34 -3.71 -13.39
N GLY A 143 -12.88 -3.42 -12.21
CA GLY A 143 -14.12 -4.03 -11.69
C GLY A 143 -15.30 -3.07 -11.62
N ASP A 144 -16.43 -3.59 -11.12
CA ASP A 144 -17.57 -2.78 -10.70
C ASP A 144 -17.18 -1.87 -9.53
N ASP A 145 -17.80 -0.70 -9.44
CA ASP A 145 -17.56 0.25 -8.35
C ASP A 145 -18.05 -0.34 -7.01
N PRO A 146 -17.15 -0.63 -6.05
CA PRO A 146 -17.53 -1.28 -4.80
C PRO A 146 -18.14 -0.29 -3.80
N CYS A 147 -18.24 1.01 -4.11
CA CYS A 147 -18.64 2.06 -3.15
C CYS A 147 -19.98 1.76 -2.49
N ASP A 148 -20.98 1.31 -3.25
CA ASP A 148 -22.31 0.98 -2.73
C ASP A 148 -22.26 -0.17 -1.71
N GLU A 149 -21.51 -1.24 -2.01
CA GLU A 149 -21.35 -2.40 -1.13
C GLU A 149 -20.52 -2.10 0.13
N LEU A 150 -19.60 -1.16 -0.01
CA LEU A 150 -18.78 -0.65 1.09
C LEU A 150 -19.53 0.39 1.95
N GLY A 151 -20.64 0.93 1.45
CA GLY A 151 -21.36 2.04 2.08
C GLY A 151 -20.57 3.36 2.04
N LEU A 152 -19.65 3.49 1.07
CA LEU A 152 -18.87 4.70 0.86
C LEU A 152 -19.69 5.70 0.05
N THR A 153 -19.93 6.88 0.60
CA THR A 153 -20.72 7.94 -0.04
C THR A 153 -20.04 9.30 0.13
N ALA A 154 -20.51 10.32 -0.58
CA ALA A 154 -20.03 11.70 -0.39
C ALA A 154 -20.19 12.22 1.05
N GLU A 155 -21.14 11.67 1.81
CA GLU A 155 -21.44 12.07 3.18
C GLU A 155 -20.58 11.37 4.23
N THR A 156 -19.84 10.31 3.84
CA THR A 156 -18.97 9.56 4.75
C THR A 156 -17.97 10.48 5.44
N SER A 157 -17.89 10.40 6.78
CA SER A 157 -17.03 11.26 7.59
C SER A 157 -15.57 10.81 7.52
N ASP A 158 -14.62 11.69 7.87
CA ASP A 158 -13.21 11.30 8.01
C ASP A 158 -12.99 10.25 9.11
N GLU A 159 -13.86 10.22 10.13
CA GLU A 159 -13.79 9.25 11.25
C GLU A 159 -14.22 7.84 10.82
N ASP A 160 -15.08 7.73 9.81
CA ASP A 160 -15.58 6.44 9.30
C ASP A 160 -14.65 5.81 8.24
N LEU A 161 -13.82 6.61 7.56
CA LEU A 161 -12.94 6.14 6.48
C LEU A 161 -12.00 4.98 6.91
N PRO A 162 -11.34 5.02 8.08
CA PRO A 162 -10.45 3.93 8.50
C PRO A 162 -11.18 2.59 8.65
N ALA A 163 -12.45 2.60 9.09
CA ALA A 163 -13.24 1.39 9.22
C ALA A 163 -13.58 0.77 7.86
N ILE A 164 -13.88 1.61 6.86
CA ILE A 164 -14.12 1.16 5.49
C ILE A 164 -12.81 0.63 4.87
N ALA A 165 -11.69 1.33 5.05
CA ALA A 165 -10.38 0.87 4.60
C ALA A 165 -10.03 -0.51 5.19
N ALA A 166 -10.21 -0.71 6.50
CA ALA A 166 -9.98 -2.00 7.15
C ALA A 166 -10.89 -3.13 6.60
N LYS A 167 -12.14 -2.80 6.23
CA LYS A 167 -13.05 -3.75 5.57
C LYS A 167 -12.49 -4.15 4.20
N ILE A 168 -12.09 -3.19 3.37
CA ILE A 168 -11.48 -3.44 2.06
C ILE A 168 -10.26 -4.35 2.20
N GLU A 169 -9.34 -4.03 3.11
CA GLU A 169 -8.14 -4.84 3.29
C GLU A 169 -8.47 -6.27 3.70
N LYS A 170 -9.46 -6.46 4.58
CA LYS A 170 -9.91 -7.77 5.00
C LYS A 170 -10.53 -8.55 3.83
N ASP A 171 -11.36 -7.91 3.03
CA ASP A 171 -12.04 -8.54 1.90
C ASP A 171 -11.02 -8.97 0.84
N ILE A 172 -10.05 -8.10 0.52
CA ILE A 172 -8.94 -8.43 -0.38
C ILE A 172 -8.09 -9.57 0.18
N ARG A 173 -7.68 -9.54 1.45
CA ARG A 173 -6.92 -10.64 2.08
C ARG A 173 -7.68 -11.97 2.06
N THR A 174 -9.00 -11.93 2.14
CA THR A 174 -9.85 -13.13 2.11
C THR A 174 -9.99 -13.67 0.69
N ALA A 175 -10.03 -12.78 -0.31
CA ALA A 175 -10.15 -13.14 -1.73
C ALA A 175 -8.81 -13.55 -2.36
N ALA A 176 -7.71 -12.96 -1.91
CA ALA A 176 -6.36 -13.34 -2.30
C ALA A 176 -6.09 -14.74 -1.75
N GLY A 177 -6.02 -15.74 -2.62
CA GLY A 177 -5.73 -17.13 -2.24
C GLY A 177 -4.30 -17.36 -1.71
N ALA A 178 -3.61 -16.31 -1.25
CA ALA A 178 -2.23 -16.26 -0.81
C ALA A 178 -2.07 -15.27 0.36
N VAL A 179 -0.91 -15.28 1.01
CA VAL A 179 -0.57 -14.30 2.07
C VAL A 179 -0.18 -12.98 1.42
N VAL A 180 -0.98 -11.94 1.65
CA VAL A 180 -0.81 -10.63 1.01
C VAL A 180 -0.72 -9.47 1.99
N VAL A 181 0.01 -8.44 1.59
CA VAL A 181 0.00 -7.12 2.21
C VAL A 181 -0.79 -6.17 1.32
N VAL A 182 -1.90 -5.68 1.86
CA VAL A 182 -2.78 -4.74 1.15
C VAL A 182 -2.31 -3.31 1.42
N THR A 183 -2.18 -2.49 0.38
CA THR A 183 -1.68 -1.11 0.47
C THR A 183 -2.65 -0.12 -0.19
N GLY A 184 -2.63 1.13 0.27
CA GLY A 184 -3.39 2.22 -0.33
C GLY A 184 -4.89 2.26 -0.01
N ALA A 185 -5.39 1.47 0.96
CA ALA A 185 -6.82 1.41 1.27
C ALA A 185 -7.39 2.76 1.74
N GLU A 186 -6.73 3.43 2.70
CA GLU A 186 -7.17 4.73 3.21
C GLU A 186 -7.11 5.85 2.16
N GLU A 187 -6.04 5.86 1.36
CA GLU A 187 -5.86 6.82 0.27
C GLU A 187 -6.97 6.64 -0.78
N TRP A 188 -7.25 5.39 -1.13
CA TRP A 188 -8.29 5.05 -2.10
C TRP A 188 -9.69 5.47 -1.63
N VAL A 189 -10.09 5.14 -0.40
CA VAL A 189 -11.43 5.53 0.12
C VAL A 189 -11.58 7.05 0.23
N ARG A 190 -10.51 7.75 0.61
CA ARG A 190 -10.50 9.22 0.70
C ARG A 190 -10.65 9.84 -0.68
N ALA A 191 -9.81 9.42 -1.64
CA ALA A 191 -9.86 9.91 -3.02
C ALA A 191 -11.25 9.69 -3.61
N ARG A 192 -11.80 8.48 -3.46
CA ARG A 192 -13.10 8.12 -4.01
C ARG A 192 -14.25 8.92 -3.39
N ARG A 193 -14.24 9.16 -2.09
CA ARG A 193 -15.20 10.06 -1.43
C ARG A 193 -15.09 11.50 -1.95
N ASP A 194 -13.86 12.01 -2.09
CA ASP A 194 -13.64 13.38 -2.52
C ASP A 194 -14.09 13.59 -3.97
N GLU A 195 -13.91 12.59 -4.84
CA GLU A 195 -14.52 12.55 -6.18
C GLU A 195 -16.05 12.65 -6.13
N MET A 196 -16.73 11.84 -5.30
CA MET A 196 -18.20 11.93 -5.16
C MET A 196 -18.66 13.30 -4.64
N ARG A 197 -17.89 13.93 -3.76
CA ARG A 197 -18.18 15.29 -3.28
C ARG A 197 -18.03 16.32 -4.39
N ASP A 198 -17.05 16.15 -5.27
CA ASP A 198 -16.88 17.01 -6.44
C ASP A 198 -18.01 16.82 -7.45
N GLU A 199 -18.46 15.58 -7.69
CA GLU A 199 -19.64 15.29 -8.50
C GLU A 199 -20.90 15.99 -7.93
N LEU A 200 -21.14 15.90 -6.62
CA LEU A 200 -22.27 16.57 -5.97
C LEU A 200 -22.20 18.10 -6.08
N ARG A 201 -21.01 18.70 -5.96
CA ARG A 201 -20.80 20.14 -6.17
C ARG A 201 -21.07 20.53 -7.62
N ASN A 202 -20.62 19.73 -8.58
CA ASN A 202 -20.85 19.96 -10.01
C ASN A 202 -22.34 19.88 -10.35
N GLU A 203 -23.06 18.91 -9.79
CA GLU A 203 -24.51 18.80 -9.95
C GLU A 203 -25.22 20.05 -9.39
N LEU A 204 -24.87 20.49 -8.18
CA LEU A 204 -25.43 21.70 -7.59
C LEU A 204 -25.17 22.95 -8.45
N MET A 205 -23.97 23.07 -9.00
CA MET A 205 -23.61 24.15 -9.92
C MET A 205 -24.48 24.12 -11.19
N GLN A 206 -24.68 22.94 -11.77
CA GLN A 206 -25.51 22.75 -12.95
C GLN A 206 -26.98 23.11 -12.68
N VAL A 207 -27.56 22.61 -11.58
CA VAL A 207 -28.93 22.94 -11.18
C VAL A 207 -29.10 24.45 -10.95
N THR A 208 -28.10 25.09 -10.37
CA THR A 208 -28.11 26.55 -10.15
C THR A 208 -28.07 27.32 -11.46
N ALA A 209 -27.26 26.88 -12.43
CA ALA A 209 -27.18 27.47 -13.77
C ALA A 209 -28.50 27.31 -14.52
N ASP A 210 -29.10 26.12 -14.48
CA ASP A 210 -30.39 25.82 -15.12
C ASP A 210 -31.51 26.67 -14.52
N LEU A 211 -31.54 26.82 -13.19
CA LEU A 211 -32.50 27.70 -12.53
C LEU A 211 -32.32 29.17 -12.97
N GLY A 212 -31.09 29.61 -13.17
CA GLY A 212 -30.76 30.93 -13.74
C GLY A 212 -31.31 31.11 -15.16
N ALA A 213 -31.08 30.13 -16.03
CA ALA A 213 -31.57 30.14 -17.40
C ALA A 213 -33.11 30.16 -17.48
N GLN A 214 -33.77 29.35 -16.64
CA GLN A 214 -35.23 29.32 -16.56
C GLN A 214 -35.80 30.66 -16.06
N ARG A 215 -35.14 31.31 -15.09
CA ARG A 215 -35.53 32.66 -14.63
C ARG A 215 -35.40 33.69 -15.76
N ALA A 216 -34.30 33.68 -16.51
CA ALA A 216 -34.12 34.57 -17.65
C ALA A 216 -35.17 34.35 -18.74
N ARG A 217 -35.49 33.09 -19.04
CA ARG A 217 -36.55 32.74 -20.01
C ARG A 217 -37.93 33.20 -19.56
N ARG A 218 -38.25 33.01 -18.27
CA ARG A 218 -39.49 33.54 -17.68
C ARG A 218 -39.56 35.05 -17.85
N ASP A 219 -38.49 35.77 -17.53
CA ASP A 219 -38.46 37.23 -17.58
C ASP A 219 -38.64 37.75 -19.01
N GLU A 220 -38.06 37.07 -20.00
CA GLU A 220 -38.29 37.36 -21.41
C GLU A 220 -39.74 37.13 -21.84
N LEU A 221 -40.36 36.02 -21.42
CA LEU A 221 -41.78 35.76 -21.70
C LEU A 221 -42.70 36.81 -21.05
N VAL A 222 -42.38 37.26 -19.83
CA VAL A 222 -43.09 38.35 -19.14
C VAL A 222 -43.00 39.64 -19.96
N ARG A 223 -41.81 40.02 -20.45
CA ARG A 223 -41.64 41.22 -21.28
C ARG A 223 -42.42 41.11 -22.59
N ARG A 224 -42.41 39.94 -23.23
CA ARG A 224 -43.15 39.70 -24.48
C ARG A 224 -44.66 39.78 -24.27
N LEU A 225 -45.20 39.15 -23.23
CA LEU A 225 -46.63 39.24 -22.91
C LEU A 225 -47.06 40.68 -22.64
N TYR A 226 -46.24 41.43 -21.88
CA TYR A 226 -46.51 42.85 -21.63
C TYR A 226 -46.50 43.66 -22.92
N ALA A 227 -45.54 43.41 -23.82
CA ALA A 227 -45.48 44.06 -25.14
C ALA A 227 -46.68 43.70 -26.04
N CYS A 228 -47.30 42.54 -25.85
CA CYS A 228 -48.54 42.13 -26.51
C CYS A 228 -49.80 42.81 -25.93
N GLY A 229 -49.67 43.61 -24.86
CA GLY A 229 -50.77 44.38 -24.26
C GLY A 229 -51.32 43.80 -22.95
N ASP A 230 -50.77 42.70 -22.44
CA ASP A 230 -51.20 42.16 -21.15
C ASP A 230 -50.78 43.07 -19.99
N SER A 231 -51.71 43.35 -19.07
CA SER A 231 -51.40 44.15 -17.89
C SER A 231 -50.49 43.41 -16.90
N THR A 232 -49.68 44.16 -16.15
CA THR A 232 -48.81 43.58 -15.10
C THR A 232 -49.59 42.76 -14.07
N ARG A 233 -50.86 43.09 -13.80
CA ARG A 233 -51.74 42.32 -12.91
C ARG A 233 -52.21 41.00 -13.53
N ALA A 234 -52.47 40.97 -14.84
CA ALA A 234 -52.86 39.76 -15.55
C ALA A 234 -51.70 38.76 -15.61
N ILE A 235 -50.51 39.24 -15.98
CA ILE A 235 -49.29 38.42 -15.99
C ILE A 235 -48.95 37.94 -14.58
N ALA A 236 -49.03 38.81 -13.57
CA ALA A 236 -48.80 38.44 -12.17
C ALA A 236 -49.73 37.32 -11.69
N LYS A 237 -51.02 37.39 -12.07
CA LYS A 237 -52.00 36.36 -11.78
C LYS A 237 -51.68 35.03 -12.48
N LEU A 238 -51.21 35.09 -13.73
CA LEU A 238 -50.91 33.90 -14.54
C LEU A 238 -49.78 33.04 -13.94
N ILE A 239 -48.69 33.67 -13.50
CA ILE A 239 -47.52 32.96 -12.97
C ILE A 239 -47.45 32.95 -11.43
N GLY A 240 -48.54 33.32 -10.77
CA GLY A 240 -48.66 33.26 -9.30
C GLY A 240 -47.67 34.16 -8.54
N THR A 241 -47.35 35.34 -9.07
CA THR A 241 -46.40 36.28 -8.45
C THR A 241 -47.03 37.64 -8.15
N SER A 242 -46.29 38.53 -7.49
CA SER A 242 -46.77 39.90 -7.22
C SER A 242 -46.64 40.79 -8.44
N HIS A 243 -47.60 41.71 -8.64
CA HIS A 243 -47.50 42.70 -9.73
C HIS A 243 -46.28 43.61 -9.58
N THR A 244 -45.78 43.79 -8.36
CA THR A 244 -44.55 44.55 -8.07
C THR A 244 -43.32 43.83 -8.63
N GLN A 245 -43.27 42.50 -8.50
CA GLN A 245 -42.20 41.69 -9.06
C GLN A 245 -42.24 41.70 -10.59
N ILE A 246 -43.43 41.66 -11.21
CA ILE A 246 -43.59 41.85 -12.66
C ILE A 246 -43.08 43.22 -13.11
N ARG A 247 -43.42 44.29 -12.39
CA ARG A 247 -42.92 45.64 -12.70
C ARG A 247 -41.39 45.71 -12.67
N ARG A 248 -40.74 45.04 -11.73
CA ARG A 248 -39.27 44.97 -11.61
C ARG A 248 -38.60 44.16 -12.72
N ILE A 249 -39.33 43.26 -13.37
CA ILE A 249 -38.81 42.48 -14.51
C ILE A 249 -38.90 43.31 -15.81
N ILE A 250 -39.91 44.18 -15.91
CA ILE A 250 -40.20 45.00 -17.09
C ILE A 250 -39.42 46.33 -17.08
N GLY A 251 -39.22 46.94 -15.91
CA GLY A 251 -38.48 48.19 -15.73
C GLY A 251 -37.20 47.98 -14.95
#